data_AF-A0A2D7WXW2-F1
#
_entry.id   AF-A0A2D7WXW2-F1
#
_cell.length_a   1.000
_cell.length_b   1.000
_cell.length_c   1.000
_cell.angle_alpha   90.00
_cell.angle_beta   90.00
_cell.angle_gamma   90.00
#
_symmetry.space_group_name_H-M   'P 1'
#
loop_
_entity.id
_entity.type
_entity.pdbx_description
1 polymer ?
#
loop_
_entity_poly.entity_id
_entity_poly.type
_entity_poly.pdbx_seq_one_letter_code
_entity_poly.pdbx_strand_id
1 'polypeptide(L)'
;MAGRELDAMAGDLSKWMGAVSDVVNIEKRAKNPPLLKKLFYKDSIESEAIEAFAAKKKLQSQRDELKTFITFSYGTAAWDELLQMEGTIRKRRQKEVYEAQERRDRFIFWVVLILILVIGSGLLSLFAYGLYVLDSS
;
A
#
# COMPACT_ATOMS: atom_id res chain seq x y z
N MET A 1 -1.00 -20.59 30.81
CA MET A 1 -0.60 -21.09 29.47
C MET A 1 -1.25 -20.31 28.32
N ALA A 2 -2.40 -19.64 28.52
CA ALA A 2 -3.12 -18.86 27.50
C ALA A 2 -2.33 -17.74 26.77
N GLY A 3 -1.36 -17.08 27.42
CA GLY A 3 -0.60 -15.97 26.79
C GLY A 3 0.30 -16.41 25.62
N ARG A 4 0.87 -17.62 25.68
CA ARG A 4 1.75 -18.14 24.61
C ARG A 4 0.95 -18.55 23.37
N GLU A 5 -0.28 -19.00 23.57
CA GLU A 5 -1.19 -19.37 22.48
C GLU A 5 -1.77 -18.13 21.77
N LEU A 6 -2.04 -17.05 22.52
CA LEU A 6 -2.44 -15.75 21.94
C LEU A 6 -1.40 -15.17 21.00
N ASP A 7 -0.12 -15.16 21.40
CA ASP A 7 0.96 -14.61 20.56
C ASP A 7 1.17 -15.43 19.28
N ALA A 8 1.13 -16.76 19.38
CA ALA A 8 1.21 -17.65 18.21
C ALA A 8 0.02 -17.44 17.27
N MET A 9 -1.19 -17.34 17.82
CA MET A 9 -2.42 -17.06 17.08
C MET A 9 -2.42 -15.70 16.41
N ALA A 10 -1.95 -14.66 17.09
CA ALA A 10 -1.81 -13.32 16.50
C ALA A 10 -0.84 -13.33 15.32
N GLY A 11 0.23 -14.13 15.40
CA GLY A 11 1.16 -14.36 14.31
C GLY A 11 0.53 -15.07 13.11
N ASP A 12 -0.18 -16.17 13.34
CA ASP A 12 -0.83 -16.96 12.28
C ASP A 12 -1.99 -16.19 11.63
N LEU A 13 -2.74 -15.43 12.42
CA LEU A 13 -3.75 -14.50 11.92
C LEU A 13 -3.12 -13.42 11.05
N SER A 14 -2.03 -12.78 11.47
CA SER A 14 -1.36 -11.76 10.66
C SER A 14 -0.86 -12.32 9.32
N LYS A 15 -0.36 -13.56 9.31
CA LYS A 15 0.05 -14.25 8.07
C LYS A 15 -1.15 -14.54 7.18
N TRP A 16 -2.24 -15.06 7.75
CA TRP A 16 -3.49 -15.31 7.03
C TRP A 16 -4.05 -14.02 6.41
N MET A 17 -4.11 -12.91 7.17
CA MET A 17 -4.55 -11.61 6.66
C MET A 17 -3.68 -11.10 5.50
N GLY A 18 -2.37 -11.28 5.59
CA GLY A 18 -1.43 -10.94 4.51
C GLY A 18 -1.74 -11.71 3.23
N ALA A 19 -1.86 -13.04 3.35
CA ALA A 19 -2.19 -13.90 2.21
C ALA A 19 -3.56 -13.55 1.58
N VAL A 20 -4.55 -13.17 2.38
CA VAL A 20 -5.84 -12.66 1.88
C VAL A 20 -5.68 -11.38 1.07
N SER A 21 -4.90 -10.41 1.56
CA SER A 21 -4.64 -9.17 0.84
C SER A 21 -3.95 -9.43 -0.51
N ASP A 22 -2.98 -10.34 -0.53
CA ASP A 22 -2.23 -10.69 -1.74
C ASP A 22 -3.12 -11.35 -2.79
N VAL A 23 -3.93 -12.33 -2.39
CA VAL A 23 -4.87 -13.01 -3.30
C VAL A 23 -5.92 -12.03 -3.84
N VAL A 24 -6.45 -11.13 -3.01
CA VAL A 24 -7.40 -10.10 -3.46
C VAL A 24 -6.75 -9.13 -4.45
N ASN A 25 -5.48 -8.78 -4.25
CA ASN A 25 -4.73 -7.93 -5.18
C ASN A 25 -4.50 -8.64 -6.52
N ILE A 26 -4.20 -9.94 -6.51
CA ILE A 26 -4.07 -10.75 -7.73
C ILE A 26 -5.42 -10.83 -8.46
N GLU A 27 -6.52 -11.14 -7.75
CA GLU A 27 -7.87 -11.19 -8.33
C GLU A 27 -8.25 -9.84 -8.98
N LYS A 28 -7.92 -8.72 -8.34
CA LYS A 28 -8.17 -7.38 -8.88
C LYS A 28 -7.36 -7.09 -10.15
N ARG A 29 -6.10 -7.54 -10.20
CA ARG A 29 -5.22 -7.39 -11.37
C ARG A 29 -5.65 -8.30 -12.52
N ALA A 30 -6.10 -9.52 -12.23
CA ALA A 30 -6.63 -10.46 -13.22
C ALA A 30 -7.94 -9.97 -13.85
N LYS A 31 -8.80 -9.26 -13.09
CA LYS A 31 -10.04 -8.64 -13.61
C LYS A 31 -9.80 -7.35 -14.39
N ASN A 32 -8.75 -6.59 -14.07
CA ASN A 32 -8.35 -5.38 -14.81
C ASN A 32 -6.87 -5.43 -15.24
N PRO A 33 -6.50 -6.32 -16.19
CA PRO A 33 -5.13 -6.39 -16.66
C PRO A 33 -4.77 -5.15 -17.47
N PRO A 34 -3.51 -4.65 -17.39
CA PRO A 34 -3.01 -3.59 -18.26
C PRO A 34 -3.22 -3.95 -19.74
N LEU A 35 -3.54 -2.96 -20.57
CA LEU A 35 -3.91 -3.17 -21.99
C LEU A 35 -2.88 -4.02 -22.76
N LEU A 36 -1.59 -3.85 -22.48
CA LEU A 36 -0.51 -4.65 -23.07
C LEU A 36 -0.56 -6.12 -22.64
N LYS A 37 -0.86 -6.43 -21.37
CA LYS A 37 -0.97 -7.82 -20.89
C LYS A 37 -2.18 -8.55 -21.47
N LYS A 38 -3.29 -7.84 -21.70
CA LYS A 38 -4.50 -8.43 -22.32
C LYS A 38 -4.26 -8.98 -23.72
N LEU A 39 -3.36 -8.36 -24.49
CA LEU A 39 -3.11 -8.72 -25.89
C LEU A 39 -2.11 -9.88 -26.03
N PHE A 40 -1.14 -10.00 -25.12
CA PHE A 40 -0.10 -11.03 -25.20
C PHE A 40 -0.37 -12.29 -24.36
N TYR A 41 -1.29 -12.24 -23.38
CA TYR A 41 -1.40 -13.27 -22.34
C TYR A 41 -2.84 -13.69 -21.99
N LYS A 42 -3.76 -13.69 -22.96
CA LYS A 42 -5.18 -14.00 -22.70
C LYS A 42 -5.41 -15.33 -21.97
N ASP A 43 -4.73 -16.41 -22.38
CA ASP A 43 -4.85 -17.74 -21.75
C ASP A 43 -4.24 -17.78 -20.34
N SER A 44 -3.18 -17.00 -20.10
CA SER A 44 -2.54 -16.89 -18.77
C SER A 44 -3.46 -16.20 -17.75
N ILE A 45 -4.34 -15.30 -18.19
CA ILE A 45 -5.25 -14.56 -17.32
C ILE A 45 -6.36 -15.48 -16.78
N GLU A 46 -6.84 -16.42 -17.59
CA GLU A 46 -7.85 -17.39 -17.16
C GLU A 46 -7.28 -18.37 -16.11
N SER A 47 -6.06 -18.87 -16.32
CA SER A 47 -5.37 -19.71 -15.33
C SER A 47 -5.13 -18.96 -14.01
N GLU A 48 -4.65 -17.72 -14.07
CA GLU A 48 -4.40 -16.88 -12.89
C GLU A 48 -5.69 -16.62 -12.09
N ALA A 49 -6.83 -16.45 -12.77
CA ALA A 49 -8.12 -16.28 -12.13
C ALA A 49 -8.59 -17.56 -11.39
N ILE A 50 -8.38 -18.75 -11.98
CA ILE A 50 -8.72 -20.04 -11.37
C ILE A 50 -7.85 -20.30 -10.14
N GLU A 51 -6.54 -20.04 -10.24
CA GLU A 51 -5.61 -20.16 -9.11
C GLU A 51 -5.96 -19.20 -7.98
N ALA A 52 -6.27 -17.93 -8.29
CA ALA A 52 -6.71 -16.96 -7.31
C ALA A 52 -8.03 -17.39 -6.62
N PHE A 53 -8.96 -17.97 -7.38
CA PHE A 53 -10.21 -18.50 -6.82
C PHE A 53 -9.96 -19.68 -5.87
N ALA A 54 -9.12 -20.64 -6.26
CA ALA A 54 -8.76 -21.77 -5.40
C ALA A 54 -8.05 -21.30 -4.11
N ALA A 55 -7.10 -20.37 -4.23
CA ALA A 55 -6.42 -19.77 -3.10
C ALA A 55 -7.39 -19.04 -2.16
N LYS A 56 -8.35 -18.29 -2.71
CA LYS A 56 -9.40 -17.62 -1.95
C LYS A 56 -10.28 -18.60 -1.18
N LYS A 57 -10.64 -19.74 -1.79
CA LYS A 57 -11.40 -20.79 -1.11
C LYS A 57 -10.62 -21.44 0.03
N LYS A 58 -9.33 -21.70 -0.16
CA LYS A 58 -8.44 -22.19 0.90
C LYS A 58 -8.30 -21.18 2.04
N LEU A 59 -8.17 -19.89 1.73
CA LEU A 59 -8.12 -18.85 2.75
C LEU A 59 -9.46 -18.71 3.49
N GLN A 60 -10.58 -18.90 2.80
CA GLN A 60 -11.90 -18.89 3.42
C GLN A 60 -12.05 -20.04 4.43
N SER A 61 -11.60 -21.25 4.12
CA SER A 61 -11.65 -22.37 5.08
C SER A 61 -10.76 -22.10 6.30
N GLN A 62 -9.54 -21.58 6.10
CA GLN A 62 -8.65 -21.18 7.18
C GLN A 62 -9.27 -20.11 8.10
N ARG A 63 -10.02 -19.16 7.51
CA ARG A 63 -10.76 -18.16 8.29
C ARG A 63 -11.78 -18.80 9.22
N ASP A 64 -12.54 -19.75 8.69
CA ASP A 64 -13.64 -20.36 9.42
C ASP A 64 -13.10 -21.25 10.56
N GLU A 65 -11.96 -21.92 10.33
CA GLU A 65 -11.19 -22.62 11.36
C GLU A 65 -10.71 -21.66 12.46
N LEU A 66 -10.04 -20.55 12.09
CA LEU A 66 -9.56 -19.53 13.03
C LEU A 66 -10.71 -18.91 13.84
N LYS A 67 -11.81 -18.56 13.17
CA LYS A 67 -13.00 -18.03 13.82
C LYS A 67 -13.56 -19.02 14.83
N THR A 68 -13.69 -20.28 14.45
CA THR A 68 -14.19 -21.34 15.34
C THR A 68 -13.28 -21.50 16.55
N PHE A 69 -11.98 -21.56 16.34
CA PHE A 69 -11.00 -21.66 17.42
C PHE A 69 -11.05 -20.45 18.36
N ILE A 70 -11.01 -19.22 17.83
CA ILE A 70 -11.02 -18.00 18.64
C ILE A 70 -12.32 -17.89 19.45
N THR A 71 -13.45 -18.21 18.82
CA THR A 71 -14.75 -18.24 19.48
C THR A 71 -14.76 -19.25 20.63
N PHE A 72 -14.17 -20.43 20.43
CA PHE A 72 -14.10 -21.46 21.45
C PHE A 72 -13.16 -21.08 22.61
N SER A 73 -12.00 -20.51 22.29
CA SER A 73 -10.94 -20.20 23.26
C SER A 73 -11.17 -18.90 24.04
N TYR A 74 -11.76 -17.89 23.42
CA TYR A 74 -11.87 -16.53 23.96
C TYR A 74 -13.31 -15.97 23.94
N GLY A 75 -14.28 -16.74 23.46
CA GLY A 75 -15.68 -16.34 23.36
C GLY A 75 -16.03 -15.67 22.03
N THR A 76 -17.32 -15.58 21.74
CA THR A 76 -17.85 -15.07 20.47
C THR A 76 -17.47 -13.61 20.18
N ALA A 77 -17.37 -12.78 21.22
CA ALA A 77 -17.04 -11.35 21.11
C ALA A 77 -15.59 -11.08 20.68
N ALA A 78 -14.66 -12.00 21.00
CA ALA A 78 -13.24 -11.84 20.70
C ALA A 78 -12.96 -11.76 19.19
N TRP A 79 -13.72 -12.49 18.39
CA TRP A 79 -13.61 -12.44 16.93
C TRP A 79 -14.00 -11.07 16.36
N ASP A 80 -15.07 -10.47 16.87
CA ASP A 80 -15.56 -9.18 16.40
C ASP A 80 -14.64 -8.03 16.84
N GLU A 81 -14.15 -8.08 18.08
CA GLU A 81 -13.14 -7.13 18.58
C GLU A 81 -11.86 -7.18 17.74
N LEU A 82 -11.43 -8.38 17.37
CA LEU A 82 -10.26 -8.61 16.54
C LEU A 82 -10.44 -8.04 15.11
N LEU A 83 -11.61 -8.23 14.50
CA LEU A 83 -11.95 -7.61 13.21
C LEU A 83 -11.99 -6.07 13.30
N GLN A 84 -12.52 -5.52 14.39
CA GLN A 84 -12.51 -4.07 14.61
C GLN A 84 -11.08 -3.54 14.74
N MET A 85 -10.25 -4.21 15.54
CA MET A 85 -8.85 -3.85 15.72
C MET A 85 -8.09 -3.87 14.39
N GLU A 86 -8.26 -4.91 13.59
CA GLU A 86 -7.66 -4.98 12.25
C GLU A 86 -8.12 -3.81 11.35
N GLY A 87 -9.42 -3.50 11.36
CA GLY A 87 -9.97 -2.37 10.63
C GLY A 87 -9.29 -1.04 11.01
N THR A 88 -8.98 -0.85 12.29
CA THR A 88 -8.22 0.33 12.75
C THR A 88 -6.76 0.31 12.30
N ILE A 89 -6.08 -0.84 12.35
CA ILE A 89 -4.68 -0.99 11.93
C ILE A 89 -4.54 -0.71 10.43
N ARG A 90 -5.45 -1.20 9.59
CA ARG A 90 -5.45 -0.92 8.14
C ARG A 90 -5.59 0.57 7.86
N LYS A 91 -6.50 1.26 8.57
CA LYS A 91 -6.66 2.72 8.45
C LYS A 91 -5.40 3.46 8.87
N ARG A 92 -4.74 3.04 9.96
CA ARG A 92 -3.46 3.63 10.42
C ARG A 92 -2.35 3.45 9.38
N ARG A 93 -2.15 2.23 8.85
CA ARG A 93 -1.14 1.96 7.81
C ARG A 93 -1.38 2.79 6.55
N GLN A 94 -2.63 2.95 6.12
CA GLN A 94 -2.95 3.81 4.97
C GLN A 94 -2.61 5.27 5.23
N LYS A 95 -2.90 5.79 6.44
CA LYS A 95 -2.52 7.15 6.84
C LYS A 95 -1.01 7.32 6.88
N GLU A 96 -0.27 6.38 7.47
CA GLU A 96 1.20 6.43 7.53
C GLU A 96 1.84 6.46 6.14
N VAL A 97 1.33 5.65 5.21
CA VAL A 97 1.79 5.65 3.81
C VAL A 97 1.46 6.98 3.13
N TYR A 98 0.24 7.50 3.32
CA TYR A 98 -0.18 8.77 2.77
C TYR A 98 0.67 9.93 3.30
N GLU A 99 0.87 10.02 4.62
CA GLU A 99 1.73 11.01 5.26
C GLU A 99 3.18 10.88 4.79
N ALA A 100 3.69 9.66 4.59
CA ALA A 100 5.03 9.44 4.06
C ALA A 100 5.17 9.90 2.60
N GLN A 101 4.14 9.71 1.77
CA GLN A 101 4.09 10.23 0.40
C GLN A 101 4.04 11.75 0.42
N GLU A 102 3.16 12.33 1.23
CA GLU A 102 3.00 13.78 1.32
C GLU A 102 4.29 14.47 1.79
N ARG A 103 5.05 13.85 2.71
CA ARG A 103 6.39 14.34 3.10
C ARG A 103 7.37 14.33 1.92
N ARG A 104 7.36 13.27 1.10
CA ARG A 104 8.23 13.17 -0.09
C ARG A 104 7.85 14.18 -1.15
N ASP A 105 6.56 14.29 -1.47
CA ASP A 105 6.06 15.23 -2.48
C ASP A 105 6.32 16.67 -2.07
N ARG A 106 6.09 17.00 -0.79
CA ARG A 106 6.39 18.31 -0.22
C ARG A 106 7.88 18.62 -0.25
N PHE A 107 8.74 17.64 0.06
CA PHE A 107 10.19 17.81 -0.04
C PHE A 107 10.63 18.07 -1.50
N ILE A 108 10.16 17.27 -2.45
CA ILE A 108 10.44 17.44 -3.88
C ILE A 108 9.96 18.81 -4.36
N PHE A 109 8.76 19.23 -3.97
CA PHE A 109 8.20 20.53 -4.30
C PHE A 109 9.11 21.68 -3.83
N TRP A 110 9.55 21.67 -2.57
CA TRP A 110 10.44 22.69 -2.03
C TRP A 110 11.81 22.70 -2.72
N VAL A 111 12.38 21.52 -3.01
CA VAL A 111 13.64 21.41 -3.74
C VAL A 111 13.51 22.03 -5.13
N VAL A 112 12.45 21.71 -5.87
CA VAL A 112 12.18 22.26 -7.22
C VAL A 112 11.95 23.77 -7.16
N LEU A 113 11.20 24.26 -6.18
CA LEU A 113 10.93 25.69 -6.00
C LEU A 113 12.22 26.48 -5.77
N ILE A 114 13.08 26.03 -4.86
CA ILE A 114 14.36 26.68 -4.56
C ILE A 114 15.24 26.70 -5.81
N LEU A 115 15.29 25.60 -6.56
CA LEU A 115 16.11 25.48 -7.76
C LEU A 115 15.67 26.48 -8.85
N ILE A 116 14.36 26.66 -9.05
CA ILE A 116 13.80 27.66 -9.96
C ILE A 116 14.17 29.08 -9.51
N LEU A 117 14.05 29.38 -8.21
CA LEU A 117 14.37 30.71 -7.67
C LEU A 117 15.85 31.06 -7.84
N VAL A 118 16.75 30.10 -7.59
CA VAL A 118 18.20 30.29 -7.76
C VAL A 118 18.52 30.58 -9.23
N ILE A 119 18.03 29.76 -10.16
CA ILE A 119 18.25 29.96 -11.60
C ILE A 119 17.65 31.30 -12.06
N GLY A 120 16.41 31.60 -11.65
CA GLY A 120 15.75 32.85 -11.98
C GLY A 120 16.52 34.08 -11.48
N SER A 121 16.95 34.07 -10.23
CA SER A 121 17.76 35.16 -9.65
C SER A 121 19.14 35.29 -10.33
N GLY A 122 19.77 34.18 -10.70
CA GLY A 122 21.06 34.17 -11.38
C GLY A 122 20.98 34.79 -12.77
N LEU A 123 19.94 34.43 -13.53
CA LEU A 123 19.69 35.02 -14.85
C LEU A 123 19.36 36.51 -14.78
N LEU A 124 18.52 36.92 -13.81
CA LEU A 124 18.19 38.33 -13.61
C LEU A 124 19.42 39.15 -13.19
N SER A 125 20.27 38.61 -12.33
CA SER A 125 21.50 39.28 -11.89
C SER A 125 22.51 39.40 -13.03
N LEU A 126 22.68 38.35 -13.84
CA LEU A 126 23.53 38.38 -15.03
C LEU A 126 23.03 39.39 -16.06
N PHE A 127 21.71 39.44 -16.29
CA PHE A 127 21.09 40.38 -17.20
C PHE A 127 21.28 41.83 -16.74
N ALA A 128 21.03 42.11 -15.46
CA ALA A 128 21.22 43.44 -14.88
C ALA A 128 22.69 43.88 -14.92
N TYR A 129 23.63 42.97 -14.61
CA TYR A 129 25.06 43.25 -14.71
C TYR A 129 25.49 43.53 -16.16
N GLY A 130 24.98 42.77 -17.13
CA GLY A 130 25.25 43.00 -18.54
C GLY A 130 24.77 44.38 -19.02
N LEU A 131 23.58 44.82 -18.59
CA LEU A 131 23.08 46.16 -18.88
C LEU A 131 23.93 47.25 -18.23
N TYR A 132 24.32 47.08 -16.98
CA TYR A 132 25.19 48.04 -16.27
C TYR A 132 26.55 48.20 -16.96
N VAL A 133 27.17 47.08 -17.39
CA VAL A 133 28.46 47.11 -18.10
C VAL A 133 28.34 47.84 -19.43
N LEU A 134 27.26 47.60 -20.19
CA LEU A 134 27.00 48.25 -21.48
C LEU A 134 26.79 49.77 -21.35
N ASP A 135 26.12 50.23 -20.28
CA ASP A 135 25.90 51.66 -20.01
C ASP A 135 27.17 52.37 -19.52
N SER A 136 28.13 51.60 -18.97
CA SER A 136 29.41 52.11 -18.45
C SER A 136 30.57 52.12 -19.45
N SER A 137 30.37 51.60 -20.67
CA SER A 137 31.38 51.51 -21.74
C SER A 137 31.16 52.56 -22.82
#